data_AF-A0A8J6XCE3-F1
#
_entry.id   AF-A0A8J6XCE3-F1
#
_cell.length_a   1.000
_cell.length_b   1.000
_cell.length_c   1.000
_cell.angle_alpha   90.00
_cell.angle_beta   90.00
_cell.angle_gamma   90.00
#
_symmetry.space_group_name_H-M   'P 1'
#
loop_
_entity.id
_entity.type
_entity.pdbx_description
1 polymer ?
#
loop_
_entity_poly.entity_id
_entity_poly.type
_entity_poly.pdbx_seq_one_letter_code
_entity_poly.pdbx_strand_id
1 'polypeptide(L)'
;MSTISTLTKLQQLRPGDRLKYHGVQWDVKDYSTYDDVYGYETAEWLLRSRHGTEYYLLREVDPQNPETLVNWYLAEEVQQPRIFQPDSQENIVPGLWQDIQGQTEPYPELQTLGRVYFFESQTWGSYEGEERNTRITWDYWDRMHHWNLALEAWPNRELYVYLTKMVKPEDFYDIEKGVVKHSSGLAKFLAANYQVLLAFSMLCVGILMMIFG
;
A
#
# COMPACT_ATOMS: atom_id res chain seq x y z
N MET A 1 7.50 27.51 -23.57
CA MET A 1 7.37 26.85 -22.25
C MET A 1 6.73 25.50 -22.48
N SER A 2 7.41 24.42 -22.12
CA SER A 2 6.88 23.05 -22.27
C SER A 2 5.81 22.82 -21.20
N THR A 3 4.55 22.64 -21.62
CA THR A 3 3.50 22.11 -20.76
C THR A 3 3.82 20.64 -20.49
N ILE A 4 4.44 20.37 -19.33
CA ILE A 4 4.58 19.01 -18.81
C ILE A 4 3.16 18.43 -18.63
N SER A 5 2.88 17.29 -19.25
CA SER A 5 1.58 16.62 -19.17
C SER A 5 1.29 16.17 -17.73
N THR A 6 0.00 16.02 -17.38
CA THR A 6 -0.43 15.52 -16.06
C THR A 6 0.20 14.17 -15.74
N LEU A 7 0.26 13.27 -16.73
CA LEU A 7 0.91 11.97 -16.62
C LEU A 7 2.37 12.10 -16.15
N THR A 8 3.17 12.95 -16.80
CA THR A 8 4.57 13.15 -16.42
C THR A 8 4.70 13.73 -15.02
N LYS A 9 3.79 14.63 -14.62
CA LYS A 9 3.79 15.19 -13.25
C LYS A 9 3.48 14.13 -12.20
N LEU A 10 2.51 13.24 -12.47
CA LEU A 10 2.16 12.14 -11.57
C LEU A 10 3.32 11.16 -11.38
N GLN A 11 3.96 10.73 -12.47
CA GLN A 11 5.09 9.79 -12.39
C GLN A 11 6.29 10.36 -11.61
N GLN A 12 6.41 11.69 -11.56
CA GLN A 12 7.46 12.36 -10.82
C GLN A 12 7.13 12.58 -9.33
N LEU A 13 5.94 12.24 -8.86
CA LEU A 13 5.53 12.43 -7.46
C LEU A 13 6.51 11.76 -6.50
N ARG A 14 6.90 12.47 -5.45
CA ARG A 14 7.78 11.98 -4.38
C ARG A 14 7.24 12.37 -3.01
N PRO A 15 7.67 11.71 -1.92
CA PRO A 15 7.26 12.07 -0.57
C PRO A 15 7.40 13.57 -0.29
N GLY A 16 6.33 14.19 0.21
CA GLY A 16 6.21 15.63 0.43
C GLY A 16 5.52 16.42 -0.69
N ASP A 17 5.35 15.82 -1.88
CA ASP A 17 4.51 16.37 -2.95
C ASP A 17 3.03 16.29 -2.59
N ARG A 18 2.21 17.05 -3.33
CA ARG A 18 0.76 17.15 -3.14
C ARG A 18 0.02 17.09 -4.47
N LEU A 19 -1.19 16.57 -4.43
CA LEU A 19 -2.11 16.57 -5.56
C LEU A 19 -3.56 16.65 -5.08
N LYS A 20 -4.49 16.88 -6.01
CA LYS A 20 -5.92 16.76 -5.76
C LYS A 20 -6.55 15.65 -6.57
N TYR A 21 -7.54 15.00 -5.95
CA TYR A 21 -8.36 13.96 -6.54
C TYR A 21 -9.78 14.07 -5.97
N HIS A 22 -10.79 14.18 -6.83
CA HIS A 22 -12.20 14.44 -6.46
C HIS A 22 -12.40 15.52 -5.38
N GLY A 23 -11.71 16.66 -5.50
CA GLY A 23 -11.85 17.78 -4.56
C GLY A 23 -11.07 17.64 -3.25
N VAL A 24 -10.47 16.48 -2.98
CA VAL A 24 -9.66 16.23 -1.78
C VAL A 24 -8.18 16.46 -2.11
N GLN A 25 -7.47 17.16 -1.23
CA GLN A 25 -6.01 17.28 -1.31
C GLN A 25 -5.34 16.09 -0.61
N TRP A 26 -4.39 15.48 -1.30
CA TRP A 26 -3.60 14.35 -0.84
C TRP A 26 -2.14 14.74 -0.76
N ASP A 27 -1.48 14.35 0.33
CA ASP A 27 -0.04 14.42 0.46
C ASP A 27 0.57 13.06 0.10
N VAL A 28 1.64 13.06 -0.70
CA VAL A 28 2.45 11.86 -0.94
C VAL A 28 3.30 11.59 0.30
N LYS A 29 3.11 10.44 0.94
CA LYS A 29 3.83 10.01 2.13
C LYS A 29 4.97 9.05 1.82
N ASP A 30 4.79 8.19 0.84
CA ASP A 30 5.79 7.23 0.42
C ASP A 30 5.77 7.01 -1.09
N TYR A 31 6.86 6.45 -1.61
CA TYR A 31 7.00 6.04 -3.00
C TYR A 31 7.92 4.82 -3.10
N SER A 32 7.45 3.78 -3.78
CA SER A 32 8.22 2.56 -4.03
C SER A 32 8.03 2.12 -5.49
N THR A 33 8.98 1.30 -5.96
CA THR A 33 8.89 0.63 -7.25
C THR A 33 9.40 -0.79 -7.10
N TYR A 34 8.79 -1.73 -7.81
CA TYR A 34 9.25 -3.10 -7.89
C TYR A 34 8.94 -3.66 -9.27
N ASP A 35 9.78 -4.59 -9.70
CA ASP A 35 9.66 -5.28 -10.98
C ASP A 35 9.59 -6.78 -10.73
N ASP A 36 8.78 -7.50 -11.49
CA ASP A 36 8.76 -8.96 -11.44
C ASP A 36 9.71 -9.61 -12.47
N VAL A 37 9.88 -10.93 -12.37
CA VAL A 37 10.74 -11.70 -13.28
C VAL A 37 10.24 -11.74 -14.73
N TYR A 38 8.99 -11.31 -14.97
CA TYR A 38 8.35 -11.25 -16.27
C TYR A 38 8.37 -9.85 -16.89
N GLY A 39 8.97 -8.87 -16.21
CA GLY A 39 9.10 -7.48 -16.66
C GLY A 39 7.87 -6.62 -16.33
N TYR A 40 6.99 -7.08 -15.44
CA TYR A 40 5.89 -6.28 -14.90
C TYR A 40 6.48 -5.22 -13.97
N GLU A 41 6.31 -3.94 -14.32
CA GLU A 41 6.81 -2.84 -13.49
C GLU A 41 5.65 -2.24 -12.70
N THR A 42 5.80 -2.14 -11.38
CA THR A 42 4.85 -1.42 -10.54
C THR A 42 5.51 -0.24 -9.84
N ALA A 43 4.83 0.90 -9.88
CA ALA A 43 5.13 2.05 -9.05
C ALA A 43 3.96 2.32 -8.11
N GLU A 44 4.26 2.52 -6.83
CA GLU A 44 3.27 2.73 -5.78
C GLU A 44 3.56 4.05 -5.05
N TRP A 45 2.50 4.83 -4.82
CA TRP A 45 2.53 6.04 -4.00
C TRP A 45 1.50 5.94 -2.87
N LEU A 46 1.96 6.06 -1.62
CA LEU A 46 1.06 6.21 -0.49
C LEU A 46 0.58 7.67 -0.41
N LEU A 47 -0.71 7.87 -0.63
CA LEU A 47 -1.41 9.14 -0.54
C LEU A 47 -2.14 9.23 0.80
N ARG A 48 -2.00 10.34 1.51
CA ARG A 48 -2.74 10.57 2.77
C ARG A 48 -3.49 11.89 2.74
N SER A 49 -4.77 11.86 3.07
CA SER A 49 -5.60 13.05 3.23
C SER A 49 -5.30 13.73 4.56
N ARG A 50 -5.73 15.00 4.72
CA ARG A 50 -5.59 15.71 6.00
C ARG A 50 -6.32 15.06 7.17
N HIS A 51 -7.35 14.25 6.88
CA HIS A 51 -8.16 13.56 7.89
C HIS A 51 -7.63 12.16 8.22
N GLY A 52 -6.52 11.73 7.61
CA GLY A 52 -5.87 10.46 7.90
C GLY A 52 -6.30 9.30 7.00
N THR A 53 -7.23 9.51 6.06
CA THR A 53 -7.54 8.51 5.01
C THR A 53 -6.31 8.28 4.15
N GLU A 54 -6.04 7.03 3.81
CA GLU A 54 -4.89 6.62 3.02
C GLU A 54 -5.31 5.83 1.79
N TYR A 55 -4.70 6.15 0.64
CA TYR A 55 -4.83 5.43 -0.61
C TYR A 55 -3.47 5.08 -1.17
N TYR A 56 -3.36 3.92 -1.81
CA TYR A 56 -2.25 3.59 -2.68
C TYR A 56 -2.63 3.95 -4.11
N LEU A 57 -1.90 4.89 -4.71
CA LEU A 57 -1.94 5.11 -6.15
C LEU A 57 -0.92 4.16 -6.77
N LEU A 58 -1.38 3.32 -7.70
CA LEU A 58 -0.57 2.32 -8.37
C LEU A 58 -0.49 2.67 -9.85
N ARG A 59 0.70 2.49 -10.42
CA ARG A 59 0.91 2.42 -11.87
C ARG A 59 1.55 1.09 -12.18
N GLU A 60 0.91 0.33 -13.05
CA GLU A 60 1.38 -0.97 -13.46
C GLU A 60 1.67 -0.96 -14.97
N VAL A 61 2.80 -1.55 -15.35
CA VAL A 61 3.21 -1.72 -16.74
C VAL A 61 3.19 -3.20 -17.07
N ASP A 62 2.25 -3.59 -17.93
CA ASP A 62 2.12 -4.97 -18.38
C ASP A 62 2.69 -5.13 -19.79
N PRO A 63 3.94 -5.61 -19.95
CA PRO A 63 4.55 -5.78 -21.27
C PRO A 63 3.87 -6.88 -22.10
N GLN A 64 3.12 -7.79 -21.49
CA GLN A 64 2.46 -8.90 -22.18
C GLN A 64 1.12 -8.47 -22.80
N ASN A 65 0.51 -7.39 -22.30
CA ASN A 65 -0.76 -6.86 -22.78
C ASN A 65 -0.59 -5.44 -23.34
N PRO A 66 -0.15 -5.28 -24.61
CA PRO A 66 0.14 -3.97 -25.19
C PRO A 66 -1.08 -3.04 -25.30
N GLU A 67 -2.29 -3.60 -25.31
CA GLU A 67 -3.55 -2.81 -25.31
C GLU A 67 -3.80 -2.11 -23.97
N THR A 68 -3.30 -2.68 -22.87
CA THR A 68 -3.40 -2.17 -21.49
C THR A 68 -2.00 -1.99 -20.90
N LEU A 69 -1.05 -1.56 -21.74
CA LEU A 69 0.38 -1.49 -21.40
C LEU A 69 0.65 -0.70 -20.11
N VAL A 70 -0.18 0.30 -19.79
CA VAL A 70 -0.05 1.09 -18.56
C VAL A 70 -1.43 1.26 -17.92
N ASN A 71 -1.61 0.67 -16.74
CA ASN A 71 -2.83 0.83 -15.95
C ASN A 71 -2.53 1.66 -14.71
N TRP A 72 -3.54 2.42 -14.28
CA TRP A 72 -3.48 3.18 -13.04
C TRP A 72 -4.62 2.77 -12.14
N TYR A 73 -4.30 2.54 -10.87
CA TYR A 73 -5.27 2.14 -9.87
C TYR A 73 -5.18 3.00 -8.63
N LEU A 74 -6.29 3.10 -7.92
CA LEU A 74 -6.33 3.66 -6.58
C LEU A 74 -6.91 2.61 -5.65
N ALA A 75 -6.09 2.13 -4.73
CA ALA A 75 -6.46 1.13 -3.74
C ALA A 75 -6.65 1.75 -2.37
N GLU A 76 -7.67 1.29 -1.65
CA GLU A 76 -7.93 1.65 -0.27
C GLU A 76 -8.10 0.40 0.58
N GLU A 77 -7.50 0.39 1.77
CA GLU A 77 -7.76 -0.66 2.75
C GLU A 77 -9.14 -0.40 3.40
N VAL A 78 -10.03 -1.39 3.30
CA VAL A 78 -11.36 -1.31 3.89
C VAL A 78 -11.28 -1.62 5.37
N GLN A 79 -11.37 -0.57 6.18
CA GLN A 79 -11.46 -0.71 7.63
C GLN A 79 -12.79 -1.36 8.02
N GLN A 80 -12.74 -2.43 8.81
CA GLN A 80 -13.91 -3.21 9.26
C GLN A 80 -14.81 -3.70 8.10
N PRO A 81 -14.26 -4.53 7.20
CA PRO A 81 -14.98 -4.98 6.02
C PRO A 81 -16.22 -5.80 6.40
N ARG A 82 -17.24 -5.70 5.55
CA ARG A 82 -18.41 -6.59 5.58
C ARG A 82 -18.55 -7.23 4.22
N ILE A 83 -18.36 -8.54 4.17
CA ILE A 83 -18.37 -9.32 2.93
C ILE A 83 -19.40 -10.43 3.11
N PHE A 84 -20.20 -10.64 2.08
CA PHE A 84 -21.32 -11.58 2.08
C PHE A 84 -21.24 -12.48 0.84
N GLN A 85 -21.80 -13.67 0.93
CA GLN A 85 -22.19 -14.42 -0.26
C GLN A 85 -23.52 -13.88 -0.81
N PRO A 86 -23.82 -13.98 -2.12
CA PRO A 86 -25.03 -13.40 -2.72
C PRO A 86 -26.35 -13.81 -2.03
N ASP A 87 -26.43 -15.05 -1.56
CA ASP A 87 -27.64 -15.62 -0.95
C ASP A 87 -27.64 -15.56 0.59
N SER A 88 -26.67 -14.88 1.20
CA SER A 88 -26.50 -14.81 2.66
C SER A 88 -26.38 -13.37 3.15
N GLN A 89 -26.83 -13.13 4.38
CA GLN A 89 -26.62 -11.87 5.11
C GLN A 89 -25.57 -12.03 6.22
N GLU A 90 -24.94 -13.20 6.30
CA GLU A 90 -23.87 -13.48 7.25
C GLU A 90 -22.56 -12.87 6.76
N ASN A 91 -21.91 -12.08 7.63
CA ASN A 91 -20.59 -11.54 7.33
C ASN A 91 -19.54 -12.65 7.44
N ILE A 92 -18.92 -13.02 6.33
CA ILE A 92 -17.98 -14.14 6.27
C ILE A 92 -16.53 -13.77 6.65
N VAL A 93 -16.24 -12.48 6.85
CA VAL A 93 -14.91 -11.97 7.23
C VAL A 93 -14.25 -12.74 8.38
N PRO A 94 -14.95 -13.15 9.46
CA PRO A 94 -14.33 -13.90 10.55
C PRO A 94 -13.75 -15.27 10.16
N GLY A 95 -14.22 -15.89 9.06
CA GLY A 95 -13.77 -17.19 8.56
C GLY A 95 -12.84 -17.10 7.34
N LEU A 96 -12.85 -15.98 6.61
CA LEU A 96 -12.11 -15.81 5.36
C LEU A 96 -10.61 -16.10 5.49
N TRP A 97 -9.99 -15.71 6.60
CA TRP A 97 -8.58 -15.98 6.81
C TRP A 97 -8.29 -17.50 6.83
N GLN A 98 -9.11 -18.27 7.57
CA GLN A 98 -8.98 -19.72 7.66
C GLN A 98 -9.24 -20.39 6.32
N ASP A 99 -10.23 -19.91 5.57
CA ASP A 99 -10.57 -20.44 4.26
C ASP A 99 -9.39 -20.26 3.28
N ILE A 100 -8.86 -19.03 3.18
CA ILE A 100 -7.73 -18.71 2.30
C ILE A 100 -6.47 -19.51 2.68
N GLN A 101 -6.09 -19.51 3.95
CA GLN A 101 -4.89 -20.21 4.43
C GLN A 101 -5.05 -21.73 4.42
N GLY A 102 -6.27 -22.23 4.60
CA GLY A 102 -6.65 -23.63 4.46
C GLY A 102 -6.67 -24.10 3.00
N GLN A 103 -6.47 -23.19 2.04
CA GLN A 103 -6.53 -23.45 0.60
C GLN A 103 -7.86 -24.11 0.21
N THR A 104 -8.95 -23.68 0.85
CA THR A 104 -10.29 -24.06 0.41
C THR A 104 -10.55 -23.49 -0.99
N GLU A 105 -11.52 -24.05 -1.69
CA GLU A 105 -11.98 -23.45 -2.95
C GLU A 105 -12.47 -22.01 -2.70
N PRO A 106 -11.99 -21.02 -3.46
CA PRO A 106 -12.46 -19.64 -3.34
C PRO A 106 -13.97 -19.54 -3.57
N TYR A 107 -14.63 -18.64 -2.83
CA TYR A 107 -16.03 -18.33 -3.08
C TYR A 107 -16.17 -17.83 -4.52
N PRO A 108 -17.10 -18.34 -5.35
CA PRO A 108 -17.19 -17.87 -6.74
C PRO A 108 -17.59 -16.40 -6.84
N GLU A 109 -18.43 -15.95 -5.91
CA GLU A 109 -19.00 -14.60 -5.88
C GLU A 109 -19.02 -14.07 -4.46
N LEU A 110 -18.68 -12.78 -4.32
CA LEU A 110 -18.73 -12.04 -3.07
C LEU A 110 -19.45 -10.71 -3.25
N GLN A 111 -20.14 -10.26 -2.21
CA GLN A 111 -20.82 -8.97 -2.18
C GLN A 111 -20.28 -8.10 -1.05
N THR A 112 -19.92 -6.86 -1.36
CA THR A 112 -19.56 -5.84 -0.38
C THR A 112 -19.87 -4.44 -0.92
N LEU A 113 -20.17 -3.49 -0.03
CA LEU A 113 -20.49 -2.09 -0.38
C LEU A 113 -21.50 -1.93 -1.54
N GLY A 114 -22.47 -2.85 -1.64
CA GLY A 114 -23.50 -2.84 -2.70
C GLY A 114 -23.01 -3.29 -4.08
N ARG A 115 -21.83 -3.90 -4.20
CA ARG A 115 -21.25 -4.44 -5.43
C ARG A 115 -21.05 -5.95 -5.33
N VAL A 116 -21.17 -6.63 -6.47
CA VAL A 116 -20.87 -8.06 -6.62
C VAL A 116 -19.55 -8.20 -7.37
N TYR A 117 -18.68 -9.05 -6.83
CA TYR A 117 -17.37 -9.36 -7.36
C TYR A 117 -17.28 -10.86 -7.63
N PHE A 118 -16.57 -11.23 -8.69
CA PHE A 118 -16.39 -12.60 -9.16
C PHE A 118 -14.93 -12.98 -8.97
N PHE A 119 -14.68 -14.17 -8.43
CA PHE A 119 -13.33 -14.67 -8.27
C PHE A 119 -12.62 -14.75 -9.62
N GLU A 120 -11.40 -14.23 -9.70
CA GLU A 120 -10.59 -14.25 -10.91
C GLU A 120 -9.33 -15.08 -10.72
N SER A 121 -8.58 -14.81 -9.65
CA SER A 121 -7.29 -15.45 -9.46
C SER A 121 -6.88 -15.54 -7.99
N GLN A 122 -5.91 -16.43 -7.76
CA GLN A 122 -5.21 -16.58 -6.50
C GLN A 122 -3.72 -16.41 -6.77
N THR A 123 -3.07 -15.57 -5.97
CA THR A 123 -1.64 -15.30 -6.07
C THR A 123 -0.94 -15.52 -4.72
N TRP A 124 0.37 -15.72 -4.79
CA TRP A 124 1.25 -15.85 -3.63
C TRP A 124 2.35 -14.82 -3.75
N GLY A 125 2.67 -14.14 -2.65
CA GLY A 125 3.73 -13.14 -2.64
C GLY A 125 4.37 -13.01 -1.28
N SER A 126 5.60 -12.50 -1.26
CA SER A 126 6.27 -12.03 -0.04
C SER A 126 6.78 -10.61 -0.29
N TYR A 127 6.89 -9.79 0.75
CA TYR A 127 7.72 -8.60 0.66
C TYR A 127 9.20 -9.04 0.71
N GLU A 128 10.04 -8.41 -0.13
CA GLU A 128 11.47 -8.72 -0.17
C GLU A 128 12.10 -8.63 1.24
N GLY A 129 12.73 -9.72 1.68
CA GLY A 129 13.46 -9.79 2.95
C GLY A 129 12.95 -10.83 3.96
N GLU A 130 11.74 -11.37 3.79
CA GLU A 130 11.17 -12.33 4.74
C GLU A 130 10.56 -13.56 4.03
N GLU A 131 11.39 -14.55 3.70
CA GLU A 131 11.00 -15.84 3.08
C GLU A 131 9.91 -16.63 3.84
N ARG A 132 9.55 -16.24 5.08
CA ARG A 132 8.57 -16.94 5.91
C ARG A 132 7.19 -16.26 5.97
N ASN A 133 7.02 -15.12 5.31
CA ASN A 133 5.79 -14.33 5.34
C ASN A 133 5.12 -14.28 3.97
N THR A 134 4.85 -15.44 3.38
CA THR A 134 4.11 -15.54 2.12
C THR A 134 2.63 -15.26 2.38
N ARG A 135 2.10 -14.19 1.80
CA ARG A 135 0.66 -13.91 1.76
C ARG A 135 0.00 -14.70 0.63
N ILE A 136 -1.26 -15.04 0.83
CA ILE A 136 -2.13 -15.55 -0.23
C ILE A 136 -3.16 -14.46 -0.50
N THR A 137 -3.28 -14.07 -1.76
CA THR A 137 -4.27 -13.08 -2.20
C THR A 137 -5.33 -13.77 -3.04
N TRP A 138 -6.60 -13.54 -2.72
CA TRP A 138 -7.70 -13.83 -3.63
C TRP A 138 -8.19 -12.54 -4.26
N ASP A 139 -8.17 -12.49 -5.58
CA ASP A 139 -8.58 -11.35 -6.38
C ASP A 139 -9.96 -11.57 -6.98
N TYR A 140 -10.84 -10.60 -6.75
CA TYR A 140 -12.19 -10.61 -7.28
C TYR A 140 -12.47 -9.33 -8.05
N TRP A 141 -13.05 -9.43 -9.24
CA TRP A 141 -13.40 -8.28 -10.06
C TRP A 141 -14.91 -8.12 -10.21
N ASP A 142 -15.37 -6.88 -10.32
CA ASP A 142 -16.72 -6.64 -10.82
C ASP A 142 -16.81 -7.03 -12.30
N ARG A 143 -18.04 -7.28 -12.79
CA ARG A 143 -18.26 -7.76 -14.17
C ARG A 143 -17.65 -6.85 -15.24
N MET A 144 -17.52 -5.55 -14.94
CA MET A 144 -16.98 -4.55 -15.86
C MET A 144 -15.47 -4.39 -15.76
N HIS A 145 -14.79 -5.09 -14.84
CA HIS A 145 -13.36 -4.97 -14.54
C HIS A 145 -12.94 -3.52 -14.22
N HIS A 146 -13.79 -2.79 -13.50
CA HIS A 146 -13.51 -1.44 -13.01
C HIS A 146 -13.12 -1.42 -11.54
N TRP A 147 -13.57 -2.42 -10.77
CA TRP A 147 -13.31 -2.55 -9.34
C TRP A 147 -12.80 -3.94 -9.01
N ASN A 148 -11.70 -3.99 -8.27
CA ASN A 148 -11.14 -5.19 -7.69
C ASN A 148 -11.34 -5.17 -6.17
N LEU A 149 -11.67 -6.34 -5.62
CA LEU A 149 -11.67 -6.67 -4.21
C LEU A 149 -10.56 -7.70 -4.00
N ALA A 150 -9.48 -7.29 -3.36
CA ALA A 150 -8.37 -8.18 -3.01
C ALA A 150 -8.45 -8.54 -1.53
N LEU A 151 -8.36 -9.84 -1.24
CA LEU A 151 -8.35 -10.41 0.10
C LEU A 151 -6.98 -11.00 0.38
N GLU A 152 -6.18 -10.33 1.21
CA GLU A 152 -4.83 -10.78 1.54
C GLU A 152 -4.80 -11.45 2.91
N ALA A 153 -4.59 -12.76 2.93
CA ALA A 153 -4.41 -13.52 4.17
C ALA A 153 -2.93 -13.74 4.45
N TRP A 154 -2.47 -13.25 5.60
CA TRP A 154 -1.09 -13.37 6.05
C TRP A 154 -0.92 -14.52 7.07
N PRO A 155 0.26 -15.15 7.18
CA PRO A 155 0.47 -16.29 8.09
C PRO A 155 0.21 -15.98 9.58
N ASN A 156 0.23 -14.71 9.97
CA ASN A 156 0.07 -14.21 11.33
C ASN A 156 -1.40 -13.99 11.77
N ARG A 157 -2.38 -14.54 11.04
CA ARG A 157 -3.83 -14.35 11.29
C ARG A 157 -4.36 -12.97 10.96
N GLU A 158 -3.63 -12.20 10.16
CA GLU A 158 -4.12 -10.94 9.63
C GLU A 158 -4.77 -11.15 8.26
N LEU A 159 -5.92 -10.50 8.09
CA LEU A 159 -6.65 -10.43 6.84
C LEU A 159 -6.78 -8.95 6.48
N TYR A 160 -6.19 -8.56 5.36
CA TYR A 160 -6.35 -7.23 4.80
C TYR A 160 -7.30 -7.30 3.61
N VAL A 161 -8.18 -6.31 3.52
CA VAL A 161 -9.18 -6.22 2.47
C VAL A 161 -8.96 -4.91 1.74
N TYR A 162 -8.65 -4.99 0.45
CA TYR A 162 -8.42 -3.82 -0.37
C TYR A 162 -9.52 -3.70 -1.41
N LEU A 163 -9.98 -2.47 -1.60
CA LEU A 163 -10.80 -2.08 -2.74
C LEU A 163 -9.98 -1.23 -3.68
N THR A 164 -9.81 -1.73 -4.88
CA THR A 164 -9.00 -1.11 -5.91
C THR A 164 -9.92 -0.69 -7.05
N LYS A 165 -9.74 0.52 -7.55
CA LYS A 165 -10.46 1.01 -8.73
C LYS A 165 -9.51 1.49 -9.79
N MET A 166 -9.88 1.27 -11.05
CA MET A 166 -9.16 1.85 -12.16
C MET A 166 -9.37 3.38 -12.17
N VAL A 167 -8.30 4.13 -12.36
CA VAL A 167 -8.32 5.60 -12.45
C VAL A 167 -7.55 6.05 -13.68
N LYS A 168 -7.76 7.30 -14.08
CA LYS A 168 -7.01 7.92 -15.17
C LYS A 168 -6.07 9.00 -14.64
N PRO A 169 -4.88 9.17 -15.20
CA PRO A 169 -3.99 10.28 -14.87
C PRO A 169 -4.70 11.65 -14.87
N GLU A 170 -5.66 11.85 -15.76
CA GLU A 170 -6.42 13.09 -15.91
C GLU A 170 -7.38 13.37 -14.76
N ASP A 171 -7.71 12.37 -13.93
CA ASP A 171 -8.56 12.55 -12.74
C ASP A 171 -7.82 13.34 -11.63
N PHE A 172 -6.49 13.46 -11.75
CA PHE A 172 -5.63 14.13 -10.80
C PHE A 172 -5.23 15.52 -11.30
N TYR A 173 -5.27 16.50 -10.40
CA TYR A 173 -5.00 17.90 -10.74
C TYR A 173 -4.33 18.64 -9.58
N ASP A 174 -3.95 19.90 -9.80
CA ASP A 174 -3.23 20.73 -8.83
C ASP A 174 -2.00 20.02 -8.23
N ILE A 175 -1.21 19.37 -9.09
CA ILE A 175 0.00 18.65 -8.68
C ILE A 175 1.10 19.66 -8.33
N GLU A 176 1.44 19.71 -7.04
CA GLU A 176 2.40 20.64 -6.46
C GLU A 176 3.62 19.88 -5.92
N LYS A 177 4.82 20.37 -6.25
CA LYS A 177 6.05 19.87 -5.65
C LYS A 177 6.17 20.32 -4.21
N GLY A 178 6.52 19.39 -3.33
CA GLY A 178 6.87 19.69 -1.97
C GLY A 178 8.08 20.62 -1.93
N VAL A 179 8.02 21.66 -1.11
CA VAL A 179 9.23 22.38 -0.73
C VAL A 179 9.98 21.43 0.18
N VAL A 180 11.04 20.81 -0.33
CA VAL A 180 11.97 20.01 0.49
C VAL A 180 12.50 20.93 1.58
N LYS A 181 11.86 20.91 2.75
CA LYS A 181 12.53 21.39 3.97
C LYS A 181 13.63 20.38 4.19
N HIS A 182 14.84 20.70 3.73
CA HIS A 182 16.05 20.07 4.24
C HIS A 182 16.01 20.24 5.77
N SER A 183 15.42 19.29 6.49
CA SER A 183 15.65 19.15 7.91
C SER A 183 17.14 18.87 8.00
N SER A 184 17.90 19.90 8.37
CA SER A 184 19.36 19.84 8.42
C SER A 184 19.76 18.60 9.22
N GLY A 185 20.63 17.76 8.63
CA GLY A 185 21.14 16.54 9.27
C GLY A 185 21.77 16.79 10.65
N LEU A 186 22.05 18.05 10.98
CA LEU A 186 22.49 18.56 12.28
C LEU A 186 21.56 18.14 13.44
N ALA A 187 20.24 18.14 13.26
CA ALA A 187 19.31 17.77 14.34
C ALA A 187 19.34 16.25 14.65
N LYS A 188 19.45 15.40 13.61
CA LYS A 188 19.60 13.94 13.77
C LYS A 188 21.00 13.58 14.29
N PHE A 189 22.05 14.31 13.88
CA PHE A 189 23.41 14.11 14.37
C PHE A 189 23.57 14.50 15.85
N LEU A 190 22.91 15.59 16.30
CA LEU A 190 22.90 16.00 17.71
C LEU A 190 22.14 15.00 18.60
N ALA A 191 21.03 14.43 18.12
CA ALA A 191 20.27 13.43 18.87
C ALA A 191 21.02 12.08 19.02
N ALA A 192 21.71 11.64 17.97
CA ALA A 192 22.49 10.38 17.99
C ALA A 192 23.70 10.45 18.94
N ASN A 193 24.38 11.61 19.01
CA ASN A 193 25.55 11.77 19.87
C ASN A 193 25.20 11.86 21.37
N TYR A 194 24.00 12.31 21.72
CA TYR A 194 23.57 12.40 23.12
C TYR A 194 23.35 11.02 23.75
N GLN A 195 22.83 10.07 22.96
CA GLN A 195 22.60 8.69 23.41
C GLN A 195 23.91 7.94 23.65
N VAL A 196 24.91 8.15 22.79
CA VAL A 196 26.24 7.55 22.95
C VAL A 196 26.94 8.09 24.21
N LEU A 197 26.82 9.39 24.48
CA LEU A 197 27.45 10.03 25.64
C LEU A 197 26.82 9.55 26.97
N LEU A 198 25.49 9.38 26.98
CA LEU A 198 24.77 8.78 28.11
C LEU A 198 25.17 7.32 28.34
N ALA A 199 25.23 6.50 27.28
CA ALA A 199 25.66 5.11 27.39
C ALA A 199 27.10 4.98 27.95
N PHE A 200 28.01 5.85 27.51
CA PHE A 200 29.40 5.85 27.99
C PHE A 200 29.47 6.26 29.48
N SER A 201 28.69 7.25 29.89
CA SER A 201 28.63 7.66 31.31
C SER A 201 28.11 6.54 32.22
N MET A 202 27.07 5.81 31.80
CA MET A 202 26.53 4.68 32.58
C MET A 202 27.53 3.52 32.67
N LEU A 203 28.27 3.24 31.59
CA LEU A 203 29.31 2.22 31.58
C LEU A 203 30.46 2.58 32.55
N CYS A 204 30.93 3.83 32.53
CA CYS A 204 31.96 4.29 33.47
C CYS A 204 31.52 4.22 34.93
N VAL A 205 30.27 4.57 35.24
CA VAL A 205 29.72 4.44 36.60
C VAL A 205 29.66 2.97 37.02
N GLY A 206 29.21 2.07 36.14
CA GLY A 206 29.19 0.63 36.42
C GLY A 206 30.58 0.04 36.70
N ILE A 207 31.59 0.46 35.93
CA ILE A 207 32.98 0.04 36.14
C ILE A 207 33.52 0.57 37.47
N LEU A 208 33.25 1.83 37.83
CA LEU A 208 33.66 2.40 39.11
C LEU A 208 33.00 1.68 40.31
N MET A 209 31.72 1.32 40.20
CA MET A 209 31.04 0.53 41.23
C MET A 209 31.62 -0.88 41.39
N MET A 210 32.12 -1.51 40.32
CA MET A 210 32.77 -2.83 40.40
C MET A 210 34.18 -2.79 40.99
N ILE A 211 34.90 -1.66 40.88
CA ILE A 211 36.27 -1.51 41.38
C ILE A 211 36.30 -1.09 42.86
N PHE A 212 35.33 -0.27 43.29
CA PHE A 212 35.32 0.33 44.63
C PHE A 212 34.15 -0.14 45.51
N GLY A 213 33.35 -1.11 45.06
CA GLY A 213 32.25 -1.75 45.80
C GLY A 213 32.61 -3.10 46.38
#